data_AF-A0A0M4TUM1-F1
#
_entry.id   AF-A0A0M4TUM1-F1
#
_cell.length_a   1.000
_cell.length_b   1.000
_cell.length_c   1.000
_cell.angle_alpha   90.00
_cell.angle_beta   90.00
_cell.angle_gamma   90.00
#
_symmetry.space_group_name_H-M   'P 1'
#
loop_
_entity.id
_entity.type
_entity.pdbx_description
1 polymer ?
#
loop_
_entity_poly.entity_id
_entity_poly.type
_entity_poly.pdbx_seq_one_letter_code
_entity_poly.pdbx_strand_id
1 'polypeptide(L)'
;MQRPKFGYLQVERRVHGVAYYSISQPDLAKLLIPILPKHRQQKIVEKINSSFSLKLKSKQLLEIAKTGVERAIETDEAAATTWINQQLEALGINLTATT
;
A
#
# COMPACT_ATOMS: atom_id res chain seq x y z
N MET A 1 -5.53 -3.03 -0.50
CA MET A 1 -6.33 -2.26 -1.48
C MET A 1 -6.95 -1.05 -0.79
N GLN A 2 -6.35 0.14 -0.94
CA GLN A 2 -6.98 1.38 -0.46
C GLN A 2 -8.09 1.78 -1.43
N ARG A 3 -9.33 1.82 -0.95
CA ARG A 3 -10.51 2.20 -1.75
C ARG A 3 -10.59 3.73 -1.82
N PRO A 4 -11.00 4.32 -2.95
CA PRO A 4 -11.18 5.76 -3.03
C PRO A 4 -12.27 6.21 -2.05
N LYS A 5 -11.90 7.13 -1.15
CA LYS A 5 -12.81 7.65 -0.11
C LYS A 5 -14.09 8.23 -0.73
N PHE A 6 -13.98 8.85 -1.90
CA PHE A 6 -15.12 9.38 -2.66
C PHE A 6 -16.20 8.32 -2.93
N GLY A 7 -15.82 7.15 -3.48
CA GLY A 7 -16.78 6.08 -3.76
C GLY A 7 -17.37 5.48 -2.49
N TYR A 8 -16.53 5.26 -1.47
CA TYR A 8 -16.98 4.76 -0.17
C TYR A 8 -18.03 5.67 0.48
N LEU A 9 -17.78 6.99 0.53
CA LEU A 9 -18.70 7.95 1.13
C LEU A 9 -20.05 8.03 0.37
N GLN A 10 -20.05 7.79 -0.95
CA GLN A 10 -21.30 7.75 -1.69
C GLN A 10 -22.16 6.54 -1.34
N VAL A 11 -21.53 5.38 -1.10
CA VAL A 11 -22.19 4.15 -0.65
C VAL A 11 -22.70 4.32 0.77
N GLU A 12 -21.85 4.78 1.69
CA GLU A 12 -22.18 4.97 3.11
C GLU A 12 -23.43 5.84 3.31
N ARG A 13 -23.59 6.92 2.52
CA ARG A 13 -24.78 7.79 2.56
C ARG A 13 -26.08 7.12 2.10
N ARG A 14 -26.00 6.00 1.39
CA ARG A 14 -27.12 5.33 0.71
C ARG A 14 -27.39 3.92 1.27
N VAL A 15 -26.58 3.48 2.22
CA VAL A 15 -26.76 2.22 2.92
C VAL A 15 -27.85 2.40 3.97
N HIS A 16 -28.68 1.37 4.10
CA HIS A 16 -29.80 1.28 5.04
C HIS A 16 -29.55 0.16 6.05
N GLY A 17 -30.25 0.23 7.19
CA GLY A 17 -30.17 -0.76 8.26
C GLY A 17 -29.15 -0.41 9.34
N VAL A 18 -29.48 -0.75 10.59
CA VAL A 18 -28.66 -0.43 11.78
C VAL A 18 -27.77 -1.62 12.15
N ALA A 19 -28.36 -2.83 12.21
CA ALA A 19 -27.64 -4.07 12.50
C ALA A 19 -27.18 -4.81 11.23
N TYR A 20 -27.95 -4.69 10.13
CA TYR A 20 -27.66 -5.33 8.85
C TYR A 20 -27.63 -4.29 7.75
N TYR A 21 -26.42 -3.90 7.36
CA TYR A 21 -26.21 -2.92 6.30
C TYR A 21 -26.57 -3.50 4.93
N SER A 22 -27.43 -2.80 4.19
CA SER A 22 -27.82 -3.16 2.84
C SER A 22 -27.94 -1.92 1.95
N ILE A 23 -27.69 -2.07 0.65
CA ILE A 23 -27.91 -1.04 -0.36
C ILE A 23 -28.86 -1.58 -1.41
N SER A 24 -29.88 -0.79 -1.76
CA SER A 24 -30.83 -1.17 -2.80
C SER A 24 -30.19 -1.07 -4.19
N GLN A 25 -30.62 -1.89 -5.15
CA GLN A 25 -30.18 -1.76 -6.55
C GLN A 25 -30.41 -0.35 -7.13
N PRO A 26 -31.58 0.30 -6.92
CA PRO A 26 -31.79 1.67 -7.37
C PRO A 26 -30.81 2.67 -6.78
N ASP A 27 -30.41 2.51 -5.51
CA ASP A 27 -29.45 3.42 -4.88
C ASP A 27 -28.02 3.15 -5.33
N LEU A 28 -27.68 1.89 -5.60
CA LEU A 28 -26.39 1.52 -6.20
C LEU A 28 -26.24 2.12 -7.61
N ALA A 29 -27.31 2.12 -8.41
CA ALA A 29 -27.31 2.70 -9.75
C ALA A 29 -27.12 4.24 -9.76
N LYS A 30 -27.39 4.92 -8.64
CA LYS A 30 -27.22 6.37 -8.49
C LYS A 30 -25.78 6.78 -8.12
N LEU A 31 -24.85 5.82 -7.97
CA LEU A 31 -23.46 6.14 -7.67
C LEU A 31 -22.79 6.87 -8.84
N LEU A 32 -22.16 8.01 -8.54
CA LEU A 32 -21.43 8.78 -9.53
C LEU A 32 -20.06 8.17 -9.74
N ILE A 33 -19.80 7.70 -10.97
CA ILE A 33 -18.51 7.17 -11.40
C ILE A 33 -17.98 8.08 -12.52
N PRO A 34 -16.83 8.75 -12.33
CA PRO A 34 -16.24 9.59 -13.37
C PRO A 34 -15.67 8.71 -14.49
N ILE A 35 -16.21 8.87 -15.70
CA ILE A 35 -15.73 8.16 -16.90
C ILE A 35 -14.75 9.08 -17.63
N LEU A 36 -13.47 8.74 -17.59
CA LEU A 36 -12.40 9.45 -18.30
C LEU A 36 -12.09 8.76 -19.64
N PRO A 37 -11.40 9.43 -20.60
CA PRO A 37 -10.88 8.75 -21.78
C PRO A 37 -9.97 7.57 -21.41
N LYS A 38 -10.05 6.45 -22.14
CA LYS A 38 -9.34 5.18 -21.82
C LYS A 38 -7.84 5.37 -21.57
N HIS A 39 -7.16 6.19 -22.38
CA HIS A 39 -5.72 6.44 -22.21
C HIS A 39 -5.39 7.08 -20.85
N ARG A 40 -6.25 7.96 -20.31
CA ARG A 40 -6.07 8.55 -18.98
C ARG A 40 -6.36 7.53 -17.88
N GLN A 41 -7.37 6.68 -18.06
CA GLN A 41 -7.68 5.62 -17.10
C GLN A 41 -6.49 4.67 -16.94
N GLN A 42 -5.88 4.23 -18.05
CA GLN A 42 -4.69 3.36 -18.04
C GLN A 42 -3.53 4.00 -17.28
N LYS A 43 -3.19 5.26 -17.60
CA LYS A 43 -2.12 6.00 -16.91
C LYS A 43 -2.37 6.14 -15.40
N ILE A 44 -3.63 6.30 -14.99
CA ILE A 44 -4.00 6.37 -13.56
C ILE A 44 -3.78 4.99 -12.91
N VAL A 45 -4.23 3.91 -13.55
CA VAL A 45 -4.07 2.54 -13.04
C VAL A 45 -2.58 2.19 -12.87
N GLU A 46 -1.75 2.49 -13.86
CA GLU A 46 -0.30 2.29 -13.79
C GLU A 46 0.31 2.99 -12.58
N LYS A 47 0.04 4.29 -12.41
CA LYS A 47 0.56 5.07 -11.29
C LYS A 47 0.11 4.54 -9.93
N ILE A 48 -1.16 4.13 -9.83
CA ILE A 48 -1.71 3.57 -8.59
C ILE A 48 -1.01 2.25 -8.26
N ASN A 49 -0.83 1.37 -9.24
CA ASN A 49 -0.15 0.09 -9.07
C ASN A 49 1.32 0.30 -8.66
N SER A 50 2.05 1.21 -9.33
CA SER A 50 3.41 1.56 -8.96
C SER A 50 3.49 2.12 -7.54
N SER A 51 2.57 3.03 -7.17
CA SER A 51 2.50 3.59 -5.81
C SER A 51 2.28 2.50 -4.75
N PHE A 52 1.40 1.53 -5.00
CA PHE A 52 1.19 0.42 -4.07
C PHE A 52 2.42 -0.49 -3.95
N SER A 53 3.07 -0.81 -5.07
CA SER A 53 4.31 -1.59 -5.06
C SER A 53 5.40 -0.88 -4.25
N LEU A 54 5.60 0.41 -4.48
CA LEU A 54 6.57 1.22 -3.73
C LEU A 54 6.23 1.32 -2.25
N LYS A 55 4.95 1.50 -1.90
CA LYS A 55 4.49 1.52 -0.51
C LYS A 55 4.74 0.19 0.20
N LEU A 56 4.55 -0.93 -0.49
CA LEU A 56 4.87 -2.25 0.07
C LEU A 56 6.36 -2.39 0.33
N LYS A 57 7.20 -2.05 -0.65
CA LYS A 57 8.67 -2.06 -0.49
C LYS A 57 9.13 -1.17 0.66
N SER A 58 8.59 0.05 0.76
CA SER A 58 8.89 0.97 1.87
C SER A 58 8.55 0.38 3.23
N LYS A 59 7.40 -0.32 3.36
CA LYS A 59 7.05 -1.01 4.60
C LYS A 59 8.02 -2.15 4.92
N GLN A 60 8.38 -2.97 3.93
CA GLN A 60 9.35 -4.05 4.12
C GLN A 60 10.70 -3.52 4.60
N LEU A 61 11.18 -2.43 3.99
CA LEU A 61 12.41 -1.75 4.40
C LEU A 61 12.33 -1.21 5.83
N LEU A 62 11.19 -0.64 6.21
CA LEU A 62 10.97 -0.16 7.57
C LEU A 62 11.02 -1.30 8.59
N GLU A 63 10.42 -2.45 8.29
CA GLU A 63 10.47 -3.62 9.18
C GLU A 63 11.89 -4.19 9.27
N ILE A 64 12.63 -4.27 8.15
CA ILE A 64 14.05 -4.66 8.17
C ILE A 64 14.86 -3.72 9.05
N ALA A 65 14.65 -2.40 8.93
CA ALA A 65 15.36 -1.42 9.75
C ALA A 65 15.05 -1.59 11.25
N LYS A 66 13.77 -1.78 11.62
CA LYS A 66 13.37 -2.03 13.02
C LYS A 66 14.02 -3.29 13.58
N THR A 67 13.86 -4.42 12.90
CA THR A 67 14.45 -5.70 13.33
C THR A 67 15.97 -5.65 13.33
N GLY A 68 16.58 -4.89 12.42
CA GLY A 68 18.00 -4.61 12.42
C GLY A 68 18.47 -3.91 13.69
N VAL A 69 17.74 -2.88 14.13
CA VAL A 69 18.02 -2.17 15.40
C VAL A 69 17.84 -3.09 16.61
N GLU A 70 16.75 -3.88 16.65
CA GLU A 70 16.53 -4.85 17.73
C GLU A 70 17.69 -5.84 17.83
N ARG A 71 18.13 -6.40 16.69
CA ARG A 71 19.28 -7.31 16.62
C ARG A 71 20.58 -6.66 17.07
N ALA A 72 20.81 -5.39 16.73
CA ALA A 72 22.03 -4.68 17.15
C ALA A 72 22.10 -4.50 18.67
N ILE A 73 20.94 -4.37 19.32
CA ILE A 73 20.84 -4.29 20.78
C ILE A 73 21.02 -5.68 21.42
N GLU A 74 20.42 -6.73 20.85
CA GLU A 74 20.43 -8.09 21.42
C GLU A 74 21.73 -8.86 21.20
N THR A 75 22.38 -8.66 20.05
CA THR A 75 23.58 -9.41 19.64
C THR A 75 24.79 -8.48 19.54
N ASP A 76 24.97 -7.85 18.37
CA ASP A 76 25.97 -6.82 18.11
C ASP A 76 25.70 -6.12 16.76
N GLU A 77 26.34 -4.99 16.54
CA GLU A 77 26.17 -4.17 15.33
C GLU A 77 26.60 -4.89 14.04
N ALA A 78 27.63 -5.75 14.09
CA ALA A 78 28.14 -6.44 12.89
C ALA A 78 27.20 -7.56 12.46
N ALA A 79 26.66 -8.33 13.41
CA ALA A 79 25.63 -9.34 13.15
C ALA A 79 24.35 -8.71 12.58
N ALA A 80 23.91 -7.58 13.14
CA ALA A 80 22.76 -6.84 12.65
C ALA A 80 22.96 -6.33 11.22
N THR A 81 24.12 -5.74 10.93
CA THR A 81 24.46 -5.20 9.60
C THR A 81 24.50 -6.32 8.55
N THR A 82 25.10 -7.46 8.88
CA THR A 82 25.15 -8.63 8.01
C THR A 82 23.74 -9.13 7.69
N TRP A 83 22.87 -9.21 8.70
CA TRP A 83 21.49 -9.63 8.51
C TRP A 83 20.69 -8.64 7.65
N ILE A 84 20.81 -7.33 7.87
CA ILE A 84 20.15 -6.30 7.05
C ILE A 84 20.56 -6.46 5.59
N ASN A 85 21.86 -6.60 5.30
CA ASN A 85 22.36 -6.75 3.94
C ASN A 85 21.79 -8.00 3.25
N GLN A 86 21.72 -9.14 3.96
CA GLN A 86 21.08 -10.36 3.44
C GLN A 86 19.60 -10.13 3.10
N GLN A 87 18.85 -9.40 3.94
CA GLN A 87 17.44 -9.09 3.66
C GLN A 87 17.28 -8.14 2.48
N LEU A 88 18.20 -7.18 2.31
CA LEU A 88 18.19 -6.25 1.17
C LEU A 88 18.52 -6.95 -0.15
N GLU A 89 19.47 -7.88 -0.15
CA GLU A 89 19.78 -8.73 -1.30
C GLU A 89 18.58 -9.58 -1.72
N ALA A 90 17.87 -10.19 -0.75
CA ALA A 90 16.65 -10.94 -1.02
C ALA A 90 15.52 -10.08 -1.64
N LEU A 91 15.50 -8.77 -1.34
CA LEU A 91 14.59 -7.79 -1.94
C LEU A 91 15.09 -7.23 -3.29
N GLY A 92 16.29 -7.61 -3.73
CA GLY A 92 16.93 -7.13 -4.95
C GLY A 92 17.36 -5.67 -4.87
N ILE A 93 17.69 -5.17 -3.68
CA ILE A 93 18.12 -3.79 -3.43
C ILE A 93 19.63 -3.77 -3.21
N ASN A 94 20.36 -3.19 -4.16
CA ASN A 94 21.80 -2.97 -4.02
C ASN A 94 22.02 -1.56 -3.44
N LEU A 95 22.51 -1.49 -2.20
CA LEU A 95 23.00 -0.24 -1.64
C LEU A 95 24.42 -0.02 -2.16
N THR A 96 24.58 0.65 -3.30
CA THR A 96 25.89 1.25 -3.63
C THR A 96 26.10 2.39 -2.66
N ALA A 97 27.05 2.25 -1.74
CA ALA A 97 27.44 3.35 -0.87
C ALA A 97 27.91 4.52 -1.76
N THR A 98 27.07 5.53 -1.91
CA THR A 98 27.48 6.80 -2.52
C THR A 98 28.51 7.41 -1.56
N THR A 99 29.78 7.33 -1.95
CA THR A 99 30.91 7.97 -1.28
C THR A 99 30.81 9.48 -1.41
#